data_AF-A0A354HY34-F1
#
_entry.id   AF-A0A354HY34-F1
#
_cell.length_a   1.000
_cell.length_b   1.000
_cell.length_c   1.000
_cell.angle_alpha   90.00
_cell.angle_beta   90.00
_cell.angle_gamma   90.00
#
_symmetry.space_group_name_H-M   'P 1'
#
loop_
_entity.id
_entity.type
_entity.pdbx_description
1 polymer ?
#
loop_
_entity_poly.entity_id
_entity_poly.type
_entity_poly.pdbx_seq_one_letter_code
_entity_poly.pdbx_strand_id
1 'polypeptide(L)'
;MLVLTGCRREERAVPRPVAFPRIEIPAGEYVAADSVPLHFETNASASTERKEQDGTVWLTITYPGYFPGTAIYCTFTPVTRDNIDEVIANRTERMALNSGGADSEMTRLTSQGGLDCTMTVTRAGSATPVQFIAADSGIVVSGAMYIDVDAGFAPDSIAPVVETVSRDMLHALKTIRHD
;
A
#
# COMPACT_ATOMS: atom_id res chain seq x y z
N MET A 1 39.08 56.48 -27.42
CA MET A 1 38.53 55.18 -27.86
C MET A 1 38.25 54.36 -26.61
N LEU A 2 36.99 54.22 -26.23
CA LEU A 2 36.55 53.62 -24.98
C LEU A 2 36.17 52.15 -25.26
N VAL A 3 36.82 51.19 -24.59
CA VAL A 3 36.55 49.75 -24.76
C VAL A 3 35.67 49.30 -23.60
N LEU A 4 34.42 48.93 -23.89
CA LEU A 4 33.46 48.35 -22.93
C LEU A 4 33.63 46.83 -22.94
N THR A 5 34.16 46.27 -21.85
CA THR A 5 34.19 44.82 -21.59
C THR A 5 32.88 44.40 -20.93
N GLY A 6 32.02 43.71 -21.68
CA GLY A 6 30.77 43.13 -21.16
C GLY A 6 31.01 41.80 -20.46
N CYS A 7 30.52 41.66 -19.23
CA CYS A 7 30.48 40.39 -18.50
C CYS A 7 29.48 39.43 -19.17
N ARG A 8 29.97 38.36 -19.83
CA ARG A 8 29.13 37.20 -20.16
C ARG A 8 28.87 36.43 -18.88
N ARG A 9 27.69 36.62 -18.29
CA ARG A 9 27.16 35.74 -17.26
C ARG A 9 26.64 34.50 -17.97
N GLU A 10 27.36 33.38 -17.88
CA GLU A 10 26.83 32.09 -18.30
C GLU A 10 25.64 31.78 -17.39
N GLU A 11 24.43 31.99 -17.91
CA GLU A 11 23.21 31.45 -17.33
C GLU A 11 23.32 29.93 -17.42
N ARG A 12 23.72 29.29 -16.31
CA ARG A 12 23.55 27.85 -16.14
C ARG A 12 22.09 27.55 -16.42
N ALA A 13 21.83 26.85 -17.52
CA ALA A 13 20.50 26.37 -17.87
C ALA A 13 20.01 25.48 -16.71
N VAL A 14 19.11 26.02 -15.89
CA VAL A 14 18.42 25.23 -14.87
C VAL A 14 17.48 24.30 -15.63
N PRO A 15 17.58 22.97 -15.46
CA PRO A 15 16.65 22.04 -16.08
C PRO A 15 15.23 22.43 -15.71
N ARG A 16 14.33 22.49 -16.70
CA ARG A 16 12.91 22.73 -16.44
C ARG A 16 12.39 21.61 -15.53
N PRO A 17 11.50 21.90 -14.55
CA PRO A 17 10.88 20.86 -13.75
C PRO A 17 10.26 19.81 -14.68
N VAL A 18 10.67 18.56 -14.53
CA VAL A 18 10.05 17.44 -15.25
C VAL A 18 8.66 17.26 -14.66
N ALA A 19 7.62 17.48 -15.46
CA ALA A 19 6.27 17.15 -15.05
C ALA A 19 6.17 15.63 -14.92
N PHE A 20 5.86 15.13 -13.72
CA PHE A 20 5.60 13.71 -13.51
C PHE A 20 4.34 13.29 -14.30
N PRO A 21 4.29 12.05 -14.81
CA PRO A 21 3.11 11.53 -15.50
C PRO A 21 1.87 11.67 -14.61
N ARG A 22 0.75 12.11 -15.19
CA ARG A 22 -0.54 12.11 -14.48
C ARG A 22 -0.97 10.66 -14.33
N ILE A 23 -1.03 10.17 -13.09
CA ILE A 23 -1.49 8.82 -12.78
C ILE A 23 -3.00 8.79 -13.01
N GLU A 24 -3.45 7.98 -13.98
CA GLU A 24 -4.88 7.73 -14.18
C GLU A 24 -5.37 6.86 -13.02
N ILE A 25 -6.34 7.37 -12.27
CA ILE A 25 -6.98 6.64 -11.17
C ILE A 25 -8.02 5.72 -11.80
N PRO A 26 -7.87 4.38 -11.71
CA PRO A 26 -8.84 3.45 -12.26
C PRO A 26 -10.22 3.65 -11.64
N ALA A 27 -11.28 3.45 -12.42
CA ALA A 27 -12.63 3.36 -11.90
C ALA A 27 -12.71 2.27 -10.82
N GLY A 28 -13.51 2.50 -9.77
CA GLY A 28 -13.64 1.60 -8.61
C GLY A 28 -14.44 0.33 -8.91
N GLU A 29 -14.04 -0.42 -9.93
CA GLU A 29 -14.52 -1.78 -10.19
C GLU A 29 -13.66 -2.75 -9.37
N TYR A 30 -14.32 -3.61 -8.59
CA TYR A 30 -13.66 -4.56 -7.72
C TYR A 30 -14.08 -5.98 -8.08
N VAL A 31 -13.12 -6.90 -8.04
CA VAL A 31 -13.31 -8.32 -8.33
C VAL A 31 -12.74 -9.14 -7.18
N ALA A 32 -13.35 -10.30 -6.90
CA ALA A 32 -12.81 -11.22 -5.90
C ALA A 32 -11.45 -11.77 -6.37
N ALA A 33 -10.47 -11.80 -5.48
CA ALA A 33 -9.20 -12.45 -5.73
C ALA A 33 -9.41 -13.98 -5.77
N ASP A 34 -8.82 -14.63 -6.76
CA ASP A 34 -9.00 -16.06 -6.94
C ASP A 34 -8.22 -16.87 -5.90
N SER A 35 -8.87 -17.93 -5.40
CA SER A 35 -8.25 -19.01 -4.61
C SER A 35 -7.63 -18.58 -3.27
N VAL A 36 -7.98 -17.42 -2.71
CA VAL A 36 -7.58 -17.05 -1.35
C VAL A 36 -8.60 -17.56 -0.30
N PRO A 37 -8.23 -17.71 0.99
CA PRO A 37 -9.09 -18.34 2.01
C PRO A 37 -10.33 -17.54 2.43
N LEU A 38 -10.57 -16.36 1.86
CA LEU A 38 -11.67 -15.45 2.16
C LEU A 38 -12.14 -14.78 0.87
N HIS A 39 -13.39 -14.35 0.81
CA HIS A 39 -13.83 -13.40 -0.20
C HIS A 39 -13.09 -12.07 0.03
N PHE A 40 -12.08 -11.82 -0.79
CA PHE A 40 -11.23 -10.64 -0.71
C PHE A 40 -11.23 -9.90 -2.04
N GLU A 41 -11.79 -8.70 -2.08
CA GLU A 41 -11.94 -7.94 -3.33
C GLU A 41 -10.73 -7.05 -3.60
N THR A 42 -10.24 -7.09 -4.84
CA THR A 42 -9.15 -6.23 -5.34
C THR A 42 -9.66 -5.37 -6.49
N ASN A 43 -8.97 -4.25 -6.75
CA ASN A 43 -9.27 -3.43 -7.91
C ASN A 43 -9.13 -4.26 -9.21
N ALA A 44 -10.10 -4.18 -10.11
CA ALA A 44 -10.11 -4.93 -11.37
C ALA A 44 -8.94 -4.56 -12.30
N SER A 45 -8.34 -3.38 -12.14
CA SER A 45 -7.14 -2.99 -12.89
C SER A 45 -5.83 -3.51 -12.29
N ALA A 46 -5.86 -4.12 -11.10
CA ALA A 46 -4.70 -4.72 -10.47
C ALA A 46 -4.50 -6.16 -10.94
N SER A 47 -3.26 -6.62 -10.99
CA SER A 47 -2.95 -8.03 -11.21
C SER A 47 -2.63 -8.71 -9.89
N THR A 48 -2.96 -10.00 -9.78
CA THR A 48 -2.76 -10.79 -8.57
C THR A 48 -1.86 -12.00 -8.81
N GLU A 49 -0.89 -12.23 -7.93
CA GLU A 49 -0.09 -13.45 -7.88
C GLU A 49 -0.29 -14.13 -6.52
N ARG A 50 -0.66 -15.41 -6.53
CA ARG A 50 -0.89 -16.21 -5.34
C ARG A 50 0.25 -17.20 -5.11
N LYS A 51 0.66 -17.38 -3.85
CA LYS A 51 1.52 -18.47 -3.38
C LYS A 51 0.93 -19.08 -2.12
N GLU A 52 1.19 -20.37 -1.89
CA GLU A 52 0.74 -21.05 -0.70
C GLU A 52 1.81 -22.03 -0.23
N GLN A 53 2.00 -22.07 1.08
CA GLN A 53 2.91 -22.99 1.76
C GLN A 53 2.43 -23.16 3.21
N ASP A 54 2.38 -24.41 3.67
CA ASP A 54 2.02 -24.74 5.06
C ASP A 54 0.69 -24.11 5.53
N GLY A 55 -0.30 -24.04 4.63
CA GLY A 55 -1.62 -23.45 4.88
C GLY A 55 -1.65 -21.92 4.93
N THR A 56 -0.49 -21.24 4.89
CA THR A 56 -0.43 -19.78 4.72
C THR A 56 -0.54 -19.44 3.25
N VAL A 57 -1.40 -18.50 2.91
CA VAL A 57 -1.56 -17.99 1.55
C VAL A 57 -0.97 -16.58 1.47
N TRP A 58 -0.14 -16.34 0.47
CA TRP A 58 0.35 -15.01 0.10
C TRP A 58 -0.33 -14.56 -1.18
N LEU A 59 -0.79 -13.32 -1.20
CA LEU A 59 -1.36 -12.67 -2.36
C LEU A 59 -0.57 -11.37 -2.60
N THR A 60 0.07 -11.27 -3.76
CA THR A 60 0.68 -10.04 -4.24
C THR A 60 -0.30 -9.34 -5.17
N ILE A 61 -0.68 -8.11 -4.85
CA ILE A 61 -1.56 -7.27 -5.66
C ILE A 61 -0.70 -6.17 -6.29
N THR A 62 -0.51 -6.22 -7.61
CA THR A 62 0.36 -5.29 -8.33
C THR A 62 -0.47 -4.29 -9.13
N TYR A 63 -0.08 -3.02 -9.10
CA TYR A 63 -0.72 -1.96 -9.87
C TYR A 63 0.16 -1.56 -11.06
N PRO A 64 -0.03 -2.17 -12.25
CA PRO A 64 0.86 -1.96 -13.39
C PRO A 64 0.84 -0.52 -13.94
N GLY A 65 -0.22 0.26 -13.66
CA GLY A 65 -0.34 1.66 -14.07
C GLY A 65 0.39 2.67 -13.17
N TYR A 66 0.98 2.22 -12.06
CA TYR A 66 1.69 3.09 -11.10
C TYR A 66 3.21 2.98 -11.25
N PHE A 67 3.95 3.55 -10.30
CA PHE A 67 5.40 3.41 -10.26
C PHE A 67 5.80 1.92 -10.26
N PRO A 68 6.87 1.53 -10.98
CA PRO A 68 7.39 0.18 -10.96
C PRO A 68 7.55 -0.32 -9.52
N GLY A 69 7.19 -1.58 -9.27
CA GLY A 69 7.28 -2.17 -7.94
C GLY A 69 6.18 -1.75 -6.95
N THR A 70 5.17 -0.97 -7.37
CA THR A 70 3.99 -0.70 -6.51
C THR A 70 3.16 -1.97 -6.36
N ALA A 71 3.22 -2.58 -5.18
CA ALA A 71 2.47 -3.78 -4.87
C ALA A 71 1.99 -3.78 -3.42
N ILE A 72 0.94 -4.54 -3.13
CA ILE A 72 0.52 -4.89 -1.78
C ILE A 72 0.80 -6.38 -1.57
N TYR A 73 1.52 -6.68 -0.50
CA TYR A 73 1.80 -8.03 -0.07
C TYR A 73 0.85 -8.40 1.05
N CYS A 74 -0.14 -9.23 0.74
CA CYS A 74 -1.09 -9.77 1.69
C CYS A 74 -0.64 -11.16 2.14
N THR A 75 -0.82 -11.45 3.43
CA THR A 75 -0.61 -12.77 4.02
C THR A 75 -1.87 -13.17 4.76
N PHE A 76 -2.42 -14.32 4.40
CA PHE A 76 -3.57 -14.97 5.04
C PHE A 76 -3.02 -16.10 5.91
N THR A 77 -2.99 -15.89 7.22
CA THR A 77 -2.45 -16.82 8.20
C THR A 77 -3.59 -17.48 8.96
N PRO A 78 -3.84 -18.79 8.76
CA PRO A 78 -4.75 -19.53 9.63
C PRO A 78 -4.28 -19.48 11.08
N VAL A 79 -5.21 -19.27 12.01
CA VAL A 79 -4.92 -19.17 13.44
C VAL A 79 -5.89 -20.02 14.25
N THR A 80 -5.50 -20.27 15.50
CA THR A 80 -6.35 -20.83 16.54
C THR A 80 -6.54 -19.80 17.64
N ARG A 81 -7.46 -20.07 18.56
CA ARG A 81 -7.64 -19.24 19.76
C ARG A 81 -6.36 -19.11 20.60
N ASP A 82 -5.47 -20.09 20.53
CA ASP A 82 -4.26 -20.12 21.36
C ASP A 82 -3.14 -19.24 20.79
N ASN A 83 -3.14 -18.94 19.49
CA ASN A 83 -2.05 -18.19 18.83
C ASN A 83 -2.49 -16.88 18.15
N ILE A 84 -3.79 -16.61 18.03
CA ILE A 84 -4.30 -15.41 17.35
C ILE A 84 -3.72 -14.11 17.91
N ASP A 85 -3.68 -13.96 19.23
CA ASP A 85 -3.19 -12.74 19.89
C ASP A 85 -1.70 -12.52 19.62
N GLU A 86 -0.90 -13.60 19.60
CA GLU A 86 0.52 -13.53 19.26
C GLU A 86 0.74 -13.11 17.81
N VAL A 87 -0.04 -13.66 16.88
CA VAL A 87 0.04 -13.29 15.45
C VAL A 87 -0.35 -11.83 15.25
N ILE A 88 -1.45 -11.37 15.85
CA ILE A 88 -1.87 -9.96 15.77
C ILE A 88 -0.81 -9.04 16.38
N ALA A 89 -0.24 -9.39 17.53
CA ALA A 89 0.81 -8.62 18.18
C ALA A 89 2.06 -8.52 17.27
N ASN A 90 2.49 -9.63 16.67
CA ASN A 90 3.63 -9.64 15.74
C ASN A 90 3.38 -8.75 14.52
N ARG A 91 2.18 -8.79 13.93
CA ARG A 91 1.84 -7.95 12.77
C ARG A 91 1.75 -6.48 13.15
N THR A 92 1.19 -6.16 14.32
CA THR A 92 1.09 -4.80 14.84
C THR A 92 2.48 -4.20 15.11
N GLU A 93 3.39 -4.98 15.70
CA GLU A 93 4.78 -4.56 15.92
C GLU A 93 5.49 -4.26 14.59
N ARG A 94 5.34 -5.13 13.58
CA ARG A 94 5.90 -4.89 12.24
C ARG A 94 5.35 -3.62 11.60
N MET A 95 4.04 -3.37 11.72
CA MET A 95 3.43 -2.13 11.21
C MET A 95 4.05 -0.89 11.86
N ALA A 96 4.24 -0.92 13.19
CA ALA A 96 4.85 0.18 13.93
C ALA A 96 6.32 0.41 13.53
N LEU A 97 7.10 -0.66 13.36
CA LEU A 97 8.49 -0.60 12.89
C LEU A 97 8.58 0.00 11.48
N ASN A 98 7.70 -0.43 10.58
CA ASN A 98 7.61 0.05 9.20
C ASN A 98 7.23 1.54 9.10
N SER A 99 6.44 2.04 10.05
CA SER A 99 6.11 3.48 10.12
C SER A 99 7.28 4.32 10.66
N GLY A 100 8.28 3.72 11.33
CA GLY A 100 9.49 4.44 11.76
C GLY A 100 9.24 5.64 12.68
N GLY A 101 8.12 5.65 13.41
CA GLY A 101 7.68 6.77 14.24
C GLY A 101 7.06 7.95 13.49
N ALA A 102 6.86 7.84 12.16
CA ALA A 102 6.15 8.83 11.38
C ALA A 102 4.65 8.87 11.73
N ASP A 103 4.07 10.06 11.61
CA ASP A 103 2.64 10.24 11.86
C ASP A 103 1.80 9.41 10.89
N SER A 104 0.81 8.72 11.43
CA SER A 104 0.04 7.70 10.72
C SER A 104 -1.44 7.82 11.06
N GLU A 105 -2.27 7.91 10.03
CA GLU A 105 -3.72 7.86 10.19
C GLU A 105 -4.16 6.43 10.40
N MET A 106 -4.89 6.16 11.48
CA MET A 106 -5.40 4.83 11.79
C MET A 106 -6.92 4.78 11.65
N THR A 107 -7.41 3.83 10.86
CA THR A 107 -8.82 3.51 10.70
C THR A 107 -9.11 2.15 11.33
N ARG A 108 -10.15 2.06 12.15
CA ARG A 108 -10.68 0.78 12.67
C ARG A 108 -12.11 0.59 12.21
N LEU A 109 -12.45 -0.64 11.82
CA LEU A 109 -13.78 -1.03 11.40
C LEU A 109 -13.99 -2.53 11.66
N THR A 110 -15.25 -2.94 11.73
CA THR A 110 -15.63 -4.35 11.64
C THR A 110 -16.18 -4.58 10.23
N SER A 111 -15.68 -5.61 9.54
CA SER A 111 -16.09 -5.92 8.18
C SER A 111 -17.52 -6.45 8.11
N GLN A 112 -18.10 -6.50 6.91
CA GLN A 112 -19.40 -7.16 6.69
C GLN A 112 -19.37 -8.65 7.07
N GLY A 113 -18.20 -9.30 6.99
CA GLY A 113 -17.98 -10.67 7.43
C GLY A 113 -17.70 -10.84 8.93
N GLY A 114 -17.68 -9.75 9.71
CA GLY A 114 -17.42 -9.78 11.14
C GLY A 114 -15.95 -9.84 11.54
N LEU A 115 -15.02 -9.53 10.63
CA LEU A 115 -13.59 -9.44 10.96
C LEU A 115 -13.29 -8.08 11.60
N ASP A 116 -12.46 -8.06 12.63
CA ASP A 116 -11.94 -6.82 13.22
C ASP A 116 -10.76 -6.32 12.37
N CYS A 117 -10.89 -5.12 11.82
CA CYS A 117 -9.94 -4.54 10.89
C CYS A 117 -9.28 -3.27 11.45
N THR A 118 -7.97 -3.16 11.27
CA THR A 118 -7.18 -1.94 11.49
C THR A 118 -6.36 -1.64 10.24
N MET A 119 -6.44 -0.42 9.74
CA MET A 119 -5.62 0.07 8.63
C MET A 119 -4.86 1.31 9.07
N THR A 120 -3.58 1.41 8.69
CA THR A 120 -2.76 2.60 8.88
C THR A 120 -2.30 3.17 7.54
N VAL A 121 -2.31 4.50 7.46
CA VAL A 121 -1.79 5.24 6.31
C VAL A 121 -0.69 6.20 6.79
N THR A 122 0.55 5.94 6.38
CA THR A 122 1.74 6.73 6.72
C THR A 122 2.24 7.45 5.47
N ARG A 123 1.79 8.69 5.24
CA ARG A 123 2.06 9.42 3.98
C ARG A 123 3.50 9.93 3.86
N ALA A 124 4.15 10.23 4.98
CA ALA A 124 5.47 10.84 4.99
C ALA A 124 6.59 9.78 5.02
N GLY A 125 7.35 9.66 3.92
CA GLY A 125 8.66 9.01 3.89
C GLY A 125 8.70 7.51 4.22
N SER A 126 7.55 6.82 4.21
CA SER A 126 7.49 5.37 4.40
C SER A 126 7.53 4.64 3.05
N ALA A 127 8.39 3.63 2.94
CA ALA A 127 8.36 2.68 1.83
C ALA A 127 7.09 1.80 1.86
N THR A 128 6.37 1.78 2.99
CA THR A 128 5.14 1.01 3.20
C THR A 128 3.98 1.88 3.69
N PRO A 129 3.47 2.78 2.84
CA PRO A 129 2.58 3.86 3.27
C PRO A 129 1.15 3.39 3.60
N VAL A 130 0.75 2.19 3.19
CA VAL A 130 -0.56 1.59 3.53
C VAL A 130 -0.32 0.22 4.13
N GLN A 131 -0.84 -0.01 5.33
CA GLN A 131 -0.73 -1.30 6.01
C GLN A 131 -2.05 -1.65 6.70
N PHE A 132 -2.37 -2.93 6.84
CA PHE A 132 -3.58 -3.35 7.53
C PHE A 132 -3.45 -4.72 8.21
N ILE A 133 -4.37 -4.95 9.15
CA ILE A 133 -4.69 -6.24 9.75
C ILE A 133 -6.21 -6.40 9.71
N ALA A 134 -6.71 -7.57 9.34
CA ALA A 134 -8.09 -8.02 9.49
C ALA A 134 -8.07 -9.40 10.16
N ALA A 135 -8.85 -9.61 11.21
CA ALA A 135 -8.78 -10.84 11.98
C ALA A 135 -10.15 -11.30 12.49
N ASP A 136 -10.30 -12.62 12.58
CA ASP A 136 -11.32 -13.29 13.37
C ASP A 136 -10.72 -14.53 14.07
N SER A 137 -11.56 -15.34 14.72
CA SER A 137 -11.11 -16.51 15.49
C SER A 137 -10.38 -17.61 14.71
N GLY A 138 -10.42 -17.60 13.37
CA GLY A 138 -9.82 -18.62 12.52
C GLY A 138 -8.74 -18.12 11.56
N ILE A 139 -8.67 -16.81 11.31
CA ILE A 139 -7.68 -16.25 10.37
C ILE A 139 -7.23 -14.84 10.75
N VAL A 140 -5.94 -14.57 10.50
CA VAL A 140 -5.38 -13.21 10.49
C VAL A 140 -4.89 -12.91 9.09
N VAL A 141 -5.41 -11.84 8.50
CA VAL A 141 -4.96 -11.29 7.23
C VAL A 141 -4.19 -10.00 7.51
N SER A 142 -2.95 -9.92 7.02
CA SER A 142 -2.15 -8.70 7.11
C SER A 142 -1.68 -8.28 5.73
N GLY A 143 -1.70 -6.99 5.43
CA GLY A 143 -1.20 -6.44 4.18
C GLY A 143 -0.27 -5.26 4.39
N ALA A 144 0.76 -5.16 3.55
CA ALA A 144 1.62 -3.99 3.47
C ALA A 144 1.85 -3.63 2.01
N MET A 145 1.51 -2.38 1.65
CA MET A 145 1.94 -1.78 0.40
C MET A 145 3.45 -1.59 0.44
N TYR A 146 4.11 -1.82 -0.68
CA TYR A 146 5.47 -1.42 -0.95
C TYR A 146 5.46 -0.53 -2.19
N ILE A 147 6.27 0.53 -2.15
CA ILE A 147 6.52 1.36 -3.32
C ILE A 147 8.03 1.50 -3.52
N ASP A 148 8.49 1.13 -4.70
CA ASP A 148 9.90 1.27 -5.08
C ASP A 148 10.13 2.69 -5.58
N VAL A 149 10.45 3.60 -4.67
CA VAL A 149 10.84 4.97 -5.02
C VAL A 149 12.30 5.20 -4.69
N ASP A 150 13.05 5.70 -5.68
CA ASP A 150 14.43 6.15 -5.48
C ASP A 150 14.49 7.18 -4.34
N ALA A 151 15.59 7.15 -3.59
CA ALA A 151 15.93 8.12 -2.55
C ALA A 151 16.03 9.54 -3.16
N GLY A 152 14.89 10.23 -3.29
CA GLY A 152 14.78 11.50 -4.00
C GLY A 152 13.37 11.85 -4.48
N PHE A 153 12.43 10.89 -4.49
CA PHE A 153 11.03 11.18 -4.80
C PHE A 153 10.37 12.02 -3.70
N ALA A 154 9.77 13.15 -4.08
CA ALA A 154 9.01 13.98 -3.16
C ALA A 154 7.75 13.22 -2.70
N PRO A 155 7.38 13.25 -1.39
CA PRO A 155 6.15 12.62 -0.89
C PRO A 155 4.89 13.02 -1.67
N ASP A 156 4.83 14.27 -2.15
CA ASP A 156 3.71 14.77 -2.95
C ASP A 156 3.55 14.04 -4.29
N SER A 157 4.63 13.48 -4.83
CA SER A 157 4.61 12.74 -6.10
C SER A 157 3.97 11.35 -5.98
N ILE A 158 3.89 10.78 -4.77
CA ILE A 158 3.29 9.45 -4.52
C ILE A 158 1.91 9.52 -3.89
N ALA A 159 1.49 10.68 -3.40
CA ALA A 159 0.22 10.86 -2.70
C ALA A 159 -1.01 10.30 -3.48
N PRO A 160 -1.16 10.53 -4.80
CA PRO A 160 -2.30 9.98 -5.55
C PRO A 160 -2.33 8.44 -5.59
N VAL A 161 -1.16 7.80 -5.59
CA VAL A 161 -1.02 6.34 -5.53
C VAL A 161 -1.44 5.83 -4.16
N VAL A 162 -0.91 6.45 -3.10
CA VAL A 162 -1.24 6.09 -1.72
C VAL A 162 -2.73 6.25 -1.46
N GLU A 163 -3.35 7.34 -1.91
CA GLU A 163 -4.79 7.58 -1.77
C GLU A 163 -5.62 6.51 -2.49
N THR A 164 -5.22 6.15 -3.72
CA THR A 164 -5.91 5.14 -4.49
C THR A 164 -5.82 3.75 -3.84
N VAL A 165 -4.61 3.34 -3.46
CA VAL A 165 -4.41 2.06 -2.76
C VAL A 165 -5.12 2.05 -1.42
N SER A 166 -5.10 3.16 -0.66
CA SER A 166 -5.80 3.27 0.62
C SER A 166 -7.31 3.08 0.45
N ARG A 167 -7.90 3.68 -0.60
CA ARG A 167 -9.32 3.51 -0.91
C ARG A 167 -9.64 2.06 -1.27
N ASP A 168 -8.81 1.44 -2.12
CA ASP A 168 -9.03 0.07 -2.57
C ASP A 168 -8.89 -0.93 -1.40
N MET A 169 -7.90 -0.75 -0.51
CA MET A 169 -7.73 -1.58 0.68
C MET A 169 -8.85 -1.33 1.70
N LEU A 170 -9.30 -0.09 1.87
CA LEU A 170 -10.46 0.18 2.71
C LEU A 170 -11.73 -0.49 2.17
N HIS A 171 -11.90 -0.58 0.85
CA HIS A 171 -12.99 -1.34 0.22
C HIS A 171 -12.86 -2.83 0.55
N ALA A 172 -11.69 -3.43 0.30
CA ALA A 172 -11.42 -4.83 0.62
C ALA A 172 -11.72 -5.15 2.09
N LEU A 173 -11.28 -4.31 3.03
CA LEU A 173 -11.54 -4.48 4.46
C LEU A 173 -13.02 -4.34 4.84
N LYS A 174 -13.80 -3.54 4.11
CA LYS A 174 -15.25 -3.46 4.34
C LYS A 174 -15.97 -4.72 3.87
N THR A 175 -15.55 -5.31 2.75
CA THR A 175 -16.25 -6.42 2.09
C THR A 175 -15.70 -7.81 2.44
N ILE A 176 -14.54 -7.89 3.12
CA ILE A 176 -13.89 -9.14 3.50
C ILE A 176 -14.80 -10.01 4.39
N ARG A 177 -14.92 -11.29 4.02
CA ARG A 177 -15.75 -12.30 4.68
C ARG A 177 -15.33 -13.71 4.29
N HIS A 178 -15.78 -14.69 5.06
CA HIS A 178 -15.77 -16.09 4.62
C HIS A 178 -16.77 -16.28 3.48
N ASP A 179 -16.47 -17.22 2.57
CA ASP A 179 -17.41 -17.66 1.54
C ASP A 179 -18.64 -18.38 2.12
#